data_AF-A0A3M6V3M1-F1
#
_entry.id   AF-A0A3M6V3M1-F1
#
_cell.length_a   1.000
_cell.length_b   1.000
_cell.length_c   1.000
_cell.angle_alpha   90.00
_cell.angle_beta   90.00
_cell.angle_gamma   90.00
#
_symmetry.space_group_name_H-M   'P 1'
#
loop_
_entity.id
_entity.type
_entity.pdbx_description
1 polymer ?
#
loop_
_entity_poly.entity_id
_entity_poly.type
_entity_poly.pdbx_seq_one_letter_code
_entity_poly.pdbx_strand_id
1 'polypeptide(L)'
;MLPKYCIILAIFFKYGICGHGRNISRELNGTITGNQTLTHAEGPYLVTSDLVVAENATLAIEPGTQINFLPSVGIRVHGSLNAKGTPSHRITFRAVPCKDAPSCKNSAIPYNQGIRLVGGTSHNNGRLELQWRGQWGTVCGQYFWDMRDTRVACRHLGFLGAKRYYFHPGSGRVYMKFVECTGYEESLWDCRYSWAYYYPCGELSLVYVILCSLKGWKYVMDGSG
;
A
#
# COMPACT_ATOMS: atom_id res chain seq x y z
N MET A 1 17.57 -30.29 36.82
CA MET A 1 18.91 -29.75 36.49
C MET A 1 18.72 -28.49 35.67
N LEU A 2 19.17 -27.34 36.18
CA LEU A 2 19.34 -26.08 35.44
C LEU A 2 20.78 -26.04 34.87
N PRO A 3 21.03 -25.23 33.83
CA PRO A 3 21.58 -23.89 34.07
C PRO A 3 20.71 -22.82 33.38
N LYS A 4 20.11 -21.84 34.05
CA LYS A 4 20.68 -20.61 34.66
C LYS A 4 21.60 -19.84 33.72
N TYR A 5 21.05 -18.91 32.94
CA TYR A 5 21.54 -17.52 32.85
C TYR A 5 20.36 -16.58 32.55
N CYS A 6 19.69 -16.17 33.62
CA CYS A 6 18.87 -14.96 33.63
C CYS A 6 19.74 -13.90 34.32
N ILE A 7 20.43 -13.08 33.53
CA ILE A 7 21.13 -11.89 34.03
C ILE A 7 20.29 -10.70 33.59
N ILE A 8 19.64 -10.09 34.57
CA ILE A 8 18.97 -8.81 34.45
C ILE A 8 20.07 -7.75 34.41
N LEU A 9 20.19 -7.02 33.29
CA LEU A 9 20.58 -5.62 33.36
C LEU A 9 19.35 -4.79 33.03
N ALA A 10 18.83 -4.12 34.05
CA ALA A 10 17.77 -3.14 33.93
C ALA A 10 18.25 -1.94 33.11
N ILE A 11 17.38 -1.39 32.25
CA ILE A 11 17.10 0.05 32.06
C ILE A 11 16.08 0.16 30.88
N PHE A 12 14.86 0.62 31.22
CA PHE A 12 13.68 0.96 30.37
C PHE A 12 13.12 -0.10 29.40
N PHE A 13 12.07 -0.84 29.83
CA PHE A 13 10.68 -0.68 29.38
C PHE A 13 9.78 -1.64 30.19
N LYS A 14 8.69 -1.09 30.74
CA LYS A 14 7.69 -1.78 31.57
C LYS A 14 6.97 -2.87 30.75
N TYR A 15 6.74 -4.03 31.39
CA TYR A 15 5.94 -5.19 30.97
C TYR A 15 6.66 -6.29 30.18
N GLY A 16 7.41 -7.12 30.92
CA GLY A 16 7.52 -8.54 30.58
C GLY A 16 6.23 -9.26 30.94
N ILE A 17 5.57 -9.87 29.95
CA ILE A 17 4.48 -10.82 30.18
C ILE A 17 4.95 -12.17 29.64
N CYS A 18 5.20 -13.11 30.54
CA CYS A 18 5.28 -14.52 30.19
C CYS A 18 3.84 -15.01 29.99
N GLY A 19 3.40 -15.17 28.74
CA GLY A 19 2.01 -15.48 28.39
C GLY A 19 1.89 -16.70 27.49
N HIS A 20 0.95 -17.58 27.83
CA HIS A 20 0.47 -18.71 27.03
C HIS A 20 0.08 -18.30 25.60
N GLY A 21 0.20 -19.25 24.67
CA GLY A 21 0.04 -19.07 23.23
C GLY A 21 -1.19 -18.27 22.79
N ARG A 22 -0.93 -17.06 22.32
CA ARG A 22 -1.67 -16.40 21.25
C ARG A 22 -0.62 -15.91 20.26
N ASN A 23 -0.83 -16.10 18.96
CA ASN A 23 -0.02 -15.48 17.91
C ASN A 23 -0.28 -13.96 17.95
N ILE A 24 0.30 -13.27 18.93
CA ILE A 24 0.15 -11.83 19.12
C ILE A 24 1.08 -11.20 18.09
N SER A 25 0.51 -10.56 17.07
CA SER A 25 1.31 -9.81 16.11
C SER A 25 1.95 -8.62 16.82
N ARG A 26 3.25 -8.41 16.63
CA ARG A 26 3.94 -7.27 17.23
C ARG A 26 3.61 -5.99 16.46
N GLU A 27 2.98 -5.04 17.13
CA GLU A 27 2.57 -3.79 16.49
C GLU A 27 3.76 -2.89 16.16
N LEU A 28 3.73 -2.30 14.97
CA LEU A 28 4.69 -1.31 14.47
C LEU A 28 3.93 -0.03 14.08
N ASN A 29 4.39 1.10 14.59
CA ASN A 29 3.84 2.42 14.29
C ASN A 29 4.89 3.52 14.53
N GLY A 30 4.59 4.73 14.08
CA GLY A 30 5.39 5.92 14.35
C GLY A 30 6.69 6.03 13.53
N THR A 31 7.65 6.78 14.08
CA THR A 31 8.90 7.12 13.40
C THR A 31 10.09 6.37 14.01
N ILE A 32 10.83 5.65 13.17
CA ILE A 32 12.09 5.02 13.48
C ILE A 32 13.19 6.07 13.32
N THR A 33 13.79 6.48 14.44
CA THR A 33 14.84 7.50 14.49
C THR A 33 16.26 6.92 14.58
N GLY A 34 16.40 5.60 14.71
CA GLY A 34 17.68 4.91 14.82
C GLY A 34 17.70 3.58 14.06
N ASN A 35 18.66 2.72 14.37
CA ASN A 35 18.74 1.40 13.74
C ASN A 35 17.77 0.44 14.43
N GLN A 36 16.88 -0.18 13.64
CA GLN A 36 15.92 -1.17 14.11
C GLN A 36 15.94 -2.39 13.20
N THR A 37 15.98 -3.58 13.79
CA THR A 37 15.91 -4.85 13.06
C THR A 37 14.62 -5.59 13.40
N LEU A 38 13.86 -5.97 12.37
CA LEU A 38 12.70 -6.86 12.49
C LEU A 38 13.17 -8.29 12.22
N THR A 39 13.15 -9.11 13.27
CA THR A 39 13.58 -10.51 13.20
C THR A 39 12.40 -11.44 12.92
N HIS A 40 12.67 -12.59 12.29
CA HIS A 40 11.63 -13.60 12.04
C HIS A 40 11.06 -14.18 13.35
N ALA A 41 11.90 -14.33 14.37
CA ALA A 41 11.53 -14.91 15.67
C ALA A 41 10.58 -14.03 16.50
N GLU A 42 10.65 -12.70 16.32
CA GLU A 42 9.78 -11.74 17.02
C GLU A 42 8.51 -11.38 16.21
N GLY A 43 8.39 -11.89 14.99
CA GLY A 43 7.22 -11.73 14.14
C GLY A 43 6.11 -12.75 14.43
N PRO A 44 4.95 -12.65 13.75
CA PRO A 44 4.64 -11.70 12.68
C PRO A 44 4.39 -10.28 13.20
N TYR A 45 4.71 -9.27 12.39
CA TYR A 45 4.49 -7.87 12.75
C TYR A 45 3.18 -7.35 12.17
N LEU A 46 2.57 -6.35 12.82
CA LEU A 46 1.39 -5.65 12.33
C LEU A 46 1.66 -4.14 12.30
N VAL A 47 1.70 -3.55 11.11
CA VAL A 47 1.86 -2.11 10.93
C VAL A 47 0.48 -1.46 11.04
N THR A 48 0.27 -0.68 12.10
CA THR A 48 -1.03 -0.09 12.44
C THR A 48 -1.16 1.38 12.07
N SER A 49 -0.04 2.07 11.87
CA SER A 49 0.06 3.42 11.28
C SER A 49 1.29 3.49 10.38
N ASP A 50 1.39 4.54 9.56
CA ASP A 50 2.58 4.73 8.73
C ASP A 50 3.87 4.66 9.56
N LEU A 51 4.75 3.75 9.16
CA LEU A 51 6.06 3.58 9.74
C LEU A 51 7.04 4.46 8.98
N VAL A 52 7.59 5.47 9.64
CA VAL A 52 8.49 6.43 8.99
C VAL A 52 9.93 6.14 9.40
N VAL A 53 10.79 5.72 8.49
CA VAL A 53 12.24 5.63 8.73
C VAL A 53 12.85 7.00 8.52
N ALA A 54 13.26 7.66 9.59
CA ALA A 54 13.82 9.01 9.56
C ALA A 54 15.15 9.06 8.79
N GLU A 55 15.59 10.27 8.44
CA GLU A 55 16.91 10.50 7.86
C GLU A 55 18.00 9.98 8.82
N ASN A 56 18.98 9.25 8.30
CA ASN A 56 20.03 8.55 9.05
C ASN A 56 19.59 7.36 9.92
N ALA A 57 18.31 6.97 9.89
CA ALA A 57 17.86 5.72 10.51
C ALA A 57 17.98 4.54 9.53
N THR A 58 18.14 3.32 10.05
CA THR A 58 18.12 2.09 9.24
C THR A 58 17.10 1.11 9.78
N LEU A 59 16.14 0.73 8.93
CA LEU A 59 15.26 -0.40 9.18
C LEU A 59 15.83 -1.65 8.48
N ALA A 60 16.21 -2.66 9.24
CA ALA A 60 16.61 -3.97 8.72
C ALA A 60 15.48 -4.98 8.91
N ILE A 61 15.24 -5.83 7.92
CA ILE A 61 14.23 -6.89 7.95
C ILE A 61 14.91 -8.20 7.61
N GLU A 62 14.90 -9.15 8.55
CA GLU A 62 15.55 -10.43 8.37
C GLU A 62 14.78 -11.34 7.40
N PRO A 63 15.48 -12.24 6.67
CA PRO A 63 14.85 -13.27 5.87
C PRO A 63 13.76 -14.05 6.63
N GLY A 64 12.67 -14.36 5.95
CA GLY A 64 11.53 -15.09 6.52
C GLY A 64 10.57 -14.25 7.37
N THR A 65 10.89 -12.98 7.64
CA THR A 65 10.01 -12.10 8.42
C THR A 65 8.68 -11.83 7.71
N GLN A 66 7.57 -11.96 8.43
CA GLN A 66 6.24 -11.59 7.95
C GLN A 66 5.78 -10.27 8.57
N ILE A 67 5.32 -9.35 7.74
CA ILE A 67 4.81 -8.05 8.13
C ILE A 67 3.43 -7.86 7.52
N ASN A 68 2.43 -7.68 8.37
CA ASN A 68 1.06 -7.42 8.00
C ASN A 68 0.80 -5.91 8.06
N PHE A 69 0.05 -5.35 7.12
CA PHE A 69 -0.32 -3.93 7.14
C PHE A 69 -1.81 -3.79 7.34
N LEU A 70 -2.20 -2.91 8.27
CA LEU A 70 -3.56 -2.41 8.26
C LEU A 70 -3.86 -1.64 6.96
N PRO A 71 -5.14 -1.52 6.61
CA PRO A 71 -5.56 -0.70 5.49
C PRO A 71 -5.04 0.73 5.56
N SER A 72 -4.58 1.27 4.42
CA SER A 72 -4.07 2.64 4.23
C SER A 72 -2.80 2.97 5.02
N VAL A 73 -2.02 1.95 5.39
CA VAL A 73 -0.77 2.08 6.12
C VAL A 73 0.39 1.54 5.28
N GLY A 74 1.51 2.24 5.30
CA GLY A 74 2.75 1.84 4.62
C GLY A 74 4.00 2.11 5.44
N ILE A 75 5.15 1.92 4.78
CA ILE A 75 6.46 2.32 5.30
C ILE A 75 6.94 3.48 4.43
N ARG A 76 7.28 4.62 5.04
CA ARG A 76 7.93 5.75 4.39
C ARG A 76 9.41 5.73 4.77
N VAL A 77 10.31 5.71 3.81
CA VAL A 77 11.76 5.55 4.09
C VAL A 77 12.50 6.80 3.63
N HIS A 78 12.88 7.66 4.58
CA HIS A 78 13.79 8.79 4.37
C HIS A 78 15.25 8.40 4.62
N GLY A 79 15.48 7.43 5.51
CA GLY A 79 16.79 6.81 5.77
C GLY A 79 17.07 5.60 4.87
N SER A 80 17.46 4.48 5.50
CA SER A 80 17.82 3.23 4.82
C SER A 80 16.88 2.08 5.18
N LEU A 81 16.57 1.22 4.22
CA LEU A 81 15.81 -0.02 4.40
C LEU A 81 16.62 -1.20 3.86
N ASN A 82 17.02 -2.12 4.74
CA ASN A 82 17.71 -3.35 4.37
C ASN A 82 16.76 -4.55 4.51
N ALA A 83 16.20 -5.04 3.41
CA ALA A 83 15.22 -6.12 3.40
C ALA A 83 15.58 -7.19 2.35
N LYS A 84 16.70 -7.91 2.59
CA LYS A 84 17.17 -8.96 1.67
C LYS A 84 16.71 -10.33 2.14
N GLY A 85 15.67 -10.87 1.51
CA GLY A 85 15.22 -12.25 1.73
C GLY A 85 16.04 -13.28 0.94
N THR A 86 15.78 -14.57 1.19
CA THR A 86 16.34 -15.68 0.39
C THR A 86 15.23 -16.47 -0.30
N PRO A 87 15.52 -17.34 -1.29
CA PRO A 87 14.48 -18.17 -1.93
C PRO A 87 13.70 -19.05 -0.95
N SER A 88 14.37 -19.56 0.09
CA SER A 88 13.78 -20.40 1.14
C SER A 88 13.14 -19.57 2.26
N HIS A 89 13.64 -18.36 2.54
CA HIS A 89 13.16 -17.49 3.61
C HIS A 89 12.83 -16.11 3.05
N ARG A 90 11.68 -16.03 2.37
CA ARG A 90 11.19 -14.78 1.77
C ARG A 90 10.60 -13.86 2.82
N ILE A 91 10.95 -12.58 2.75
CA ILE A 91 10.26 -11.53 3.50
C ILE A 91 8.88 -11.37 2.88
N THR A 92 7.84 -11.48 3.71
CA THR A 92 6.45 -11.48 3.24
C THR A 92 5.71 -10.29 3.79
N PHE A 93 5.33 -9.38 2.90
CA PHE A 93 4.42 -8.28 3.21
C PHE A 93 2.99 -8.70 2.85
N ARG A 94 2.06 -8.64 3.80
CA ARG A 94 0.64 -8.98 3.58
C ARG A 94 -0.26 -7.81 3.96
N ALA A 95 -1.29 -7.58 3.16
CA ALA A 95 -2.38 -6.69 3.56
C ALA A 95 -3.35 -7.44 4.48
N VAL A 96 -3.73 -6.83 5.60
CA VAL A 96 -4.85 -7.31 6.41
C VAL A 96 -6.14 -7.01 5.63
N PRO A 97 -6.98 -8.01 5.31
CA PRO A 97 -8.24 -7.76 4.64
C PRO A 97 -9.12 -6.80 5.44
N CYS A 98 -9.81 -5.87 4.77
CA CYS A 98 -10.64 -4.86 5.44
C CYS A 98 -11.71 -5.45 6.36
N LYS A 99 -12.28 -6.62 6.01
CA LYS A 99 -13.24 -7.34 6.86
C LYS A 99 -12.68 -7.68 8.25
N ASP A 100 -11.36 -7.83 8.35
CA ASP A 100 -10.64 -8.24 9.56
C ASP A 100 -9.97 -7.04 10.26
N ALA A 101 -9.95 -5.86 9.62
CA ALA A 101 -9.30 -4.66 10.14
C ALA A 101 -10.27 -3.77 10.95
N PRO A 102 -9.93 -3.36 12.18
CA PRO A 102 -10.77 -2.47 13.00
C PRO A 102 -11.06 -1.11 12.34
N SER A 103 -10.10 -0.57 11.58
CA SER A 103 -10.22 0.72 10.86
C SER A 103 -11.29 0.74 9.76
N CYS A 104 -11.79 -0.43 9.36
CA CYS A 104 -12.80 -0.55 8.31
C CYS A 104 -14.21 -0.77 8.85
N LYS A 105 -14.40 -0.85 10.18
CA LYS A 105 -15.70 -1.24 10.76
C LYS A 105 -16.84 -0.22 10.56
N ASN A 106 -16.56 1.02 10.17
CA ASN A 106 -17.59 2.04 9.87
C ASN A 106 -17.26 2.93 8.66
N SER A 107 -16.29 2.56 7.82
CA SER A 107 -15.88 3.38 6.68
C SER A 107 -16.58 2.88 5.42
N ALA A 108 -17.53 3.66 4.89
CA ALA A 108 -18.08 3.49 3.54
C ALA A 108 -17.02 3.69 2.43
N ILE A 109 -15.78 3.94 2.83
CA ILE A 109 -14.63 4.24 2.00
C ILE A 109 -13.60 3.09 2.19
N PRO A 110 -13.46 2.21 1.19
CA PRO A 110 -12.53 1.06 1.21
C PRO A 110 -11.05 1.48 1.13
N TYR A 111 -10.12 0.55 1.35
CA TYR A 111 -8.66 0.71 1.17
C TYR A 111 -8.29 1.52 -0.09
N ASN A 112 -7.33 2.45 0.04
CA ASN A 112 -7.02 3.52 -0.93
C ASN A 112 -8.22 4.41 -1.29
N GLN A 113 -9.10 4.69 -0.34
CA GLN A 113 -10.38 5.35 -0.60
C GLN A 113 -11.18 4.75 -1.77
N GLY A 114 -11.06 3.43 -1.97
CA GLY A 114 -11.67 2.71 -3.07
C GLY A 114 -10.98 2.92 -4.41
N ILE A 115 -9.65 2.87 -4.52
CA ILE A 115 -8.93 2.80 -5.81
C ILE A 115 -7.88 1.67 -5.86
N ARG A 116 -7.73 0.98 -7.00
CA ARG A 116 -6.70 -0.07 -7.19
C ARG A 116 -6.23 -0.19 -8.64
N LEU A 117 -5.08 -0.85 -8.83
CA LEU A 117 -4.58 -1.32 -10.13
C LEU A 117 -4.75 -2.84 -10.24
N VAL A 118 -5.33 -3.33 -11.35
CA VAL A 118 -5.61 -4.76 -11.58
C VAL A 118 -5.01 -5.24 -12.90
N GLY A 119 -4.47 -6.46 -12.92
CA GLY A 119 -4.03 -7.12 -14.16
C GLY A 119 -2.74 -6.58 -14.76
N GLY A 120 -1.97 -5.77 -14.01
CA GLY A 120 -0.63 -5.36 -14.40
C GLY A 120 0.44 -6.41 -14.08
N THR A 121 1.60 -6.26 -14.70
CA THR A 121 2.77 -7.13 -14.49
C THR A 121 3.59 -6.74 -13.25
N SER A 122 3.31 -5.59 -12.65
CA SER A 122 3.97 -5.10 -11.44
C SER A 122 3.01 -4.23 -10.62
N HIS A 123 3.38 -3.96 -9.36
CA HIS A 123 2.56 -3.24 -8.39
C HIS A 123 2.24 -1.78 -8.79
N ASN A 124 2.96 -1.22 -9.76
CA ASN A 124 2.81 0.16 -10.22
C ASN A 124 2.14 0.27 -11.60
N ASN A 125 1.61 -0.85 -12.13
CA ASN A 125 0.86 -0.83 -13.36
C ASN A 125 -0.39 -1.69 -13.31
N GLY A 126 -1.34 -1.38 -14.19
CA GLY A 126 -2.57 -2.13 -14.37
C GLY A 126 -3.78 -1.23 -14.58
N ARG A 127 -4.96 -1.85 -14.65
CA ARG A 127 -6.25 -1.20 -14.80
C ARG A 127 -6.66 -0.48 -13.56
N LEU A 128 -6.96 0.80 -13.74
CA LEU A 128 -7.54 1.63 -12.71
C LEU A 128 -8.98 1.19 -12.44
N GLU A 129 -9.22 0.75 -11.22
CA GLU A 129 -10.56 0.47 -10.72
C GLU A 129 -10.85 1.28 -9.47
N LEU A 130 -12.09 1.75 -9.38
CA LEU A 130 -12.67 2.48 -8.27
C LEU A 130 -13.74 1.64 -7.59
N GLN A 131 -13.90 1.79 -6.28
CA GLN A 131 -14.95 1.13 -5.51
C GLN A 131 -16.02 2.14 -5.10
N TRP A 132 -17.27 1.86 -5.48
CA TRP A 132 -18.43 2.64 -5.09
C TRP A 132 -19.55 1.70 -4.61
N ARG A 133 -20.05 1.92 -3.39
CA ARG A 133 -21.08 1.09 -2.74
C ARG A 133 -20.75 -0.41 -2.76
N GLY A 134 -19.50 -0.74 -2.44
CA GLY A 134 -19.01 -2.12 -2.34
C GLY A 134 -18.70 -2.80 -3.68
N GLN A 135 -19.04 -2.19 -4.81
CA GLN A 135 -18.77 -2.74 -6.15
C GLN A 135 -17.58 -2.04 -6.80
N TRP A 136 -16.85 -2.77 -7.63
CA TRP A 136 -15.73 -2.25 -8.42
C TRP A 136 -16.17 -1.89 -9.83
N GLY A 137 -15.59 -0.83 -10.35
CA GLY A 137 -15.80 -0.31 -11.70
C GLY A 137 -14.60 0.52 -12.12
N THR A 138 -14.58 1.02 -13.35
CA THR A 138 -13.44 1.76 -13.89
C THR A 138 -13.80 3.21 -14.23
N VAL A 139 -12.88 3.91 -14.87
CA VAL A 139 -13.01 5.29 -15.31
C VAL A 139 -13.05 5.34 -16.84
N CYS A 140 -13.93 6.17 -17.37
CA CYS A 140 -13.98 6.50 -18.79
C CYS A 140 -12.77 7.35 -19.18
N GLY A 141 -12.00 6.89 -20.16
CA GLY A 141 -10.83 7.61 -20.65
C GLY A 141 -11.10 8.60 -21.76
N GLN A 142 -12.24 8.47 -22.44
CA GLN A 142 -12.54 9.31 -23.59
C GLN A 142 -13.09 10.66 -23.14
N TYR A 143 -12.55 11.70 -23.79
CA TYR A 143 -12.80 13.12 -23.51
C TYR A 143 -12.29 13.53 -22.13
N PHE A 144 -11.14 14.22 -22.12
CA PHE A 144 -10.52 14.92 -20.98
C PHE A 144 -9.53 14.15 -20.10
N TRP A 145 -9.47 12.82 -20.14
CA TRP A 145 -8.44 12.10 -19.37
C TRP A 145 -7.02 12.40 -19.91
N ASP A 146 -6.17 12.95 -19.04
CA ASP A 146 -4.79 13.28 -19.36
C ASP A 146 -3.79 12.91 -18.24
N MET A 147 -2.55 13.40 -18.38
CA MET A 147 -1.47 13.11 -17.42
C MET A 147 -1.71 13.73 -16.03
N ARG A 148 -2.53 14.76 -15.89
CA ARG A 148 -2.92 15.37 -14.61
C ARG A 148 -3.82 14.42 -13.83
N ASP A 149 -4.83 13.86 -14.48
CA ASP A 149 -5.71 12.84 -13.87
C ASP A 149 -4.92 11.60 -13.50
N THR A 150 -4.04 11.16 -14.40
CA THR A 150 -3.15 10.02 -14.16
C THR A 150 -2.23 10.27 -12.96
N ARG A 151 -1.72 11.51 -12.79
CA ARG A 151 -0.89 11.88 -11.64
C ARG A 151 -1.67 11.81 -10.33
N VAL A 152 -2.90 12.34 -10.31
CA VAL A 152 -3.77 12.26 -9.13
C VAL A 152 -4.13 10.81 -8.82
N ALA A 153 -4.47 10.00 -9.82
CA ALA A 153 -4.73 8.56 -9.65
C ALA A 153 -3.54 7.84 -9.00
N CYS A 154 -2.33 8.12 -9.50
CA CYS A 154 -1.10 7.56 -8.94
C CYS A 154 -0.82 8.08 -7.52
N ARG A 155 -1.03 9.37 -7.25
CA ARG A 155 -0.90 9.96 -5.91
C ARG A 155 -1.87 9.31 -4.93
N HIS A 156 -3.11 9.13 -5.34
CA HIS A 156 -4.15 8.48 -4.57
C HIS A 156 -3.79 7.02 -4.23
N LEU A 157 -3.08 6.32 -5.12
CA LEU A 157 -2.50 5.00 -4.91
C LEU A 157 -1.17 5.01 -4.10
N GLY A 158 -0.71 6.17 -3.66
CA GLY A 158 0.49 6.40 -2.87
C GLY A 158 1.80 6.49 -3.66
N PHE A 159 1.74 6.72 -4.98
CA PHE A 159 2.91 6.95 -5.84
C PHE A 159 3.27 8.44 -5.94
N LEU A 160 4.54 8.77 -6.18
CA LEU A 160 4.98 10.16 -6.32
C LEU A 160 4.55 10.83 -7.63
N GLY A 161 4.12 10.04 -8.60
CA GLY A 161 3.76 10.55 -9.90
C GLY A 161 3.32 9.46 -10.87
N ALA A 162 3.07 9.89 -12.10
CA ALA A 162 2.67 9.05 -13.21
C ALA A 162 3.74 9.10 -14.31
N LYS A 163 4.03 7.94 -14.93
CA LYS A 163 4.88 7.86 -16.12
C LYS A 163 4.04 7.93 -17.38
N ARG A 164 3.02 7.08 -17.50
CA ARG A 164 2.20 6.92 -18.70
C ARG A 164 0.81 6.42 -18.36
N TYR A 165 -0.14 6.67 -19.26
CA TYR A 165 -1.43 5.97 -19.29
C TYR A 165 -1.70 5.43 -20.69
N TYR A 166 -2.48 4.35 -20.76
CA TYR A 166 -2.92 3.76 -22.01
C TYR A 166 -4.43 3.51 -21.97
N PHE A 167 -5.08 3.78 -23.11
CA PHE A 167 -6.44 3.36 -23.36
C PHE A 167 -6.43 1.93 -23.88
N HIS A 168 -7.26 1.06 -23.32
CA HIS A 168 -7.51 -0.25 -23.90
C HIS A 168 -9.01 -0.46 -24.12
N PRO A 169 -9.36 -1.21 -25.19
CA PRO A 169 -10.71 -1.72 -25.35
C PRO A 169 -11.08 -2.58 -24.15
N GLY A 170 -12.29 -2.40 -23.65
CA GLY A 170 -12.76 -3.15 -22.50
C GLY A 170 -14.24 -2.91 -22.25
N SER A 171 -14.87 -3.89 -21.62
CA SER A 171 -16.25 -3.82 -21.15
C SER A 171 -16.26 -3.93 -19.63
N GLY A 172 -17.24 -3.29 -18.99
CA GLY A 172 -17.38 -3.32 -17.55
C GLY A 172 -18.11 -2.11 -17.00
N ARG A 173 -18.33 -2.14 -15.68
CA ARG A 173 -18.97 -1.04 -14.96
C ARG A 173 -18.04 0.18 -14.94
N VAL A 174 -18.55 1.34 -15.34
CA VAL A 174 -17.84 2.61 -15.24
C VAL A 174 -18.50 3.45 -14.15
N TYR A 175 -17.70 4.10 -13.31
CA TYR A 175 -18.23 5.01 -12.28
C TYR A 175 -18.06 6.48 -12.63
N MET A 176 -16.92 6.84 -13.22
CA MET A 176 -16.57 8.22 -13.52
C MET A 176 -16.32 8.42 -15.01
N LYS A 177 -16.72 9.58 -15.53
CA LYS A 177 -16.39 10.09 -16.86
C LYS A 177 -16.09 11.58 -16.79
N PHE A 178 -15.45 12.13 -17.83
CA PHE A 178 -15.07 13.54 -17.91
C PHE A 178 -14.31 13.99 -16.66
N VAL A 179 -13.35 13.16 -16.23
CA VAL A 179 -12.48 13.51 -15.12
C VAL A 179 -11.55 14.62 -15.59
N GLU A 180 -11.46 15.67 -14.79
CA GLU A 180 -10.62 16.82 -15.08
C GLU A 180 -10.02 17.33 -13.76
N CYS A 181 -8.86 16.77 -13.44
CA CYS A 181 -8.03 17.17 -12.32
C CYS A 181 -7.16 18.37 -12.69
N THR A 182 -6.87 19.21 -11.70
CA THR A 182 -5.81 20.24 -11.78
C THR A 182 -4.42 19.60 -11.74
N GLY A 183 -4.30 18.42 -11.13
CA GLY A 183 -3.05 17.66 -10.94
C GLY A 183 -2.49 17.73 -9.52
N TYR A 184 -3.13 18.48 -8.62
CA TYR A 184 -2.70 18.73 -7.24
C TYR A 184 -3.61 18.06 -6.21
N GLU A 185 -4.72 17.49 -6.63
CA GLU A 185 -5.64 16.76 -5.78
C GLU A 185 -4.97 15.53 -5.15
N GLU A 186 -5.38 15.18 -3.93
CA GLU A 186 -4.92 13.98 -3.24
C GLU A 186 -5.72 12.74 -3.64
N SER A 187 -6.97 12.94 -4.07
CA SER A 187 -7.89 11.88 -4.50
C SER A 187 -8.50 12.18 -5.86
N LEU A 188 -8.77 11.12 -6.65
CA LEU A 188 -9.58 11.26 -7.87
C LEU A 188 -11.02 11.69 -7.58
N TRP A 189 -11.50 11.43 -6.36
CA TRP A 189 -12.82 11.88 -5.92
C TRP A 189 -12.89 13.39 -5.67
N ASP A 190 -11.74 14.07 -5.57
CA ASP A 190 -11.67 15.53 -5.38
C ASP A 190 -11.62 16.29 -6.72
N CYS A 191 -11.37 15.59 -7.82
CA CYS A 191 -11.35 16.19 -9.14
C CYS A 191 -12.76 16.51 -9.63
N ARG A 192 -12.87 17.34 -10.67
CA ARG A 192 -14.12 17.49 -11.38
C ARG A 192 -14.41 16.21 -12.16
N TYR A 193 -15.59 15.61 -11.99
CA TYR A 193 -16.01 14.44 -12.74
C TYR A 193 -17.53 14.36 -12.89
N SER A 194 -18.00 13.51 -13.80
CA SER A 194 -19.41 13.16 -13.95
C SER A 194 -19.64 11.68 -13.66
N TRP A 195 -20.77 11.35 -13.05
CA TRP A 195 -21.17 9.96 -12.84
C TRP A 195 -21.55 9.29 -14.17
N ALA A 196 -21.14 8.04 -14.36
CA ALA A 196 -21.40 7.27 -15.58
C ALA A 196 -22.73 6.43 -15.51
N TYR A 197 -23.67 6.79 -14.64
CA TYR A 197 -24.86 5.98 -14.30
C TYR A 197 -25.81 5.68 -15.49
N TYR A 198 -25.91 6.56 -16.48
CA TYR A 198 -26.93 6.47 -17.55
C TYR A 198 -26.37 6.15 -18.95
N TYR A 199 -25.07 6.28 -19.18
CA TYR A 199 -24.48 6.13 -20.51
C TYR A 199 -23.18 5.32 -20.45
N PRO A 200 -23.13 4.11 -21.03
CA PRO A 200 -21.90 3.34 -21.11
C PRO A 200 -20.86 4.08 -21.94
N CYS A 201 -19.59 4.00 -21.54
CA CYS A 201 -18.49 4.42 -22.41
C CYS A 201 -18.45 3.51 -23.64
N GLY A 202 -18.10 4.06 -24.79
CA GLY A 202 -17.93 3.26 -26.01
C GLY A 202 -16.90 2.12 -25.80
N GLU A 203 -16.97 1.07 -26.61
CA GLU A 203 -16.15 -0.14 -26.45
C GLU A 203 -14.61 0.09 -26.50
N LEU A 204 -14.16 1.30 -26.87
CA LEU A 204 -12.76 1.69 -27.04
C LEU A 204 -12.24 2.67 -25.96
N SER A 205 -12.99 2.94 -24.88
CA SER A 205 -12.77 4.15 -24.07
C SER A 205 -12.64 4.00 -22.55
N LEU A 206 -11.98 2.94 -22.07
CA LEU A 206 -11.67 2.78 -20.64
C LEU A 206 -10.17 3.09 -20.37
N VAL A 207 -9.89 3.87 -19.31
CA VAL A 207 -8.51 4.12 -18.84
C VAL A 207 -8.00 2.84 -18.21
N TYR A 208 -7.07 2.15 -18.87
CA TYR A 208 -6.87 0.74 -18.55
C TYR A 208 -5.47 0.38 -18.10
N VAL A 209 -4.47 1.19 -18.36
CA VAL A 209 -3.14 0.92 -17.80
C VAL A 209 -2.52 2.23 -17.37
N ILE A 210 -2.45 2.44 -16.06
CA ILE A 210 -1.68 3.54 -15.50
C ILE A 210 -0.35 2.97 -15.09
N LEU A 211 0.75 3.47 -15.66
CA LEU A 211 2.08 3.21 -15.15
C LEU A 211 2.46 4.36 -14.22
N CYS A 212 2.38 4.11 -12.92
CA CYS A 212 2.84 5.08 -11.94
C CYS A 212 4.37 5.14 -11.95
N SER A 213 4.92 6.33 -11.71
CA SER A 213 6.34 6.45 -11.39
C SER A 213 6.63 5.60 -10.17
N LEU A 214 7.90 5.26 -9.96
CA LEU A 214 8.25 4.61 -8.72
C LEU A 214 7.65 5.44 -7.59
N LYS A 215 7.09 4.69 -6.65
CA LYS A 215 6.57 5.18 -5.39
C LYS A 215 7.76 5.94 -4.72
N GLY A 216 7.61 6.65 -3.61
CA GLY A 216 8.76 7.32 -2.95
C GLY A 216 9.81 6.37 -2.34
N TRP A 217 10.22 5.35 -3.08
CA TRP A 217 11.16 4.29 -2.76
C TRP A 217 12.34 4.55 -3.69
N LYS A 218 13.35 5.20 -3.15
CA LYS A 218 14.70 4.76 -3.45
C LYS A 218 14.73 3.29 -3.00
N TYR A 219 15.26 2.38 -3.82
CA TYR A 219 15.24 0.91 -3.72
C TYR A 219 14.22 0.19 -4.60
N VAL A 220 14.73 -0.15 -5.79
CA VAL A 220 14.28 -1.21 -6.69
C VAL A 220 14.31 -2.53 -5.91
N MET A 221 13.18 -3.22 -5.79
CA MET A 221 13.18 -4.65 -5.52
C MET A 221 13.73 -5.32 -6.79
N ASP A 222 15.04 -5.54 -6.84
CA ASP A 222 15.62 -6.34 -7.91
C ASP A 222 15.31 -7.80 -7.59
N GLY A 223 14.14 -8.21 -8.08
CA GLY A 223 13.57 -9.54 -7.95
C GLY A 223 13.41 -10.15 -9.33
N SER A 224 14.52 -10.30 -10.04
CA SER A 224 14.70 -11.10 -11.25
C SER A 224 16.21 -11.41 -11.30
N GLY A 225 16.68 -12.66 -11.30
CA GLY A 225 16.23 -13.68 -12.25
C GLY A 225 16.87 -13.34 -13.57
#